data_AF-A0A2J8WRK1-F1
#
_entry.id   AF-A0A2J8WRK1-F1
#
_cell.length_a   1.000
_cell.length_b   1.000
_cell.length_c   1.000
_cell.angle_alpha   90.00
_cell.angle_beta   90.00
_cell.angle_gamma   90.00
#
_symmetry.space_group_name_H-M   'P 1'
#
loop_
_entity.id
_entity.type
_entity.pdbx_description
1 polymer ?
#
loop_
_entity_poly.entity_id
_entity_poly.type
_entity_poly.pdbx_seq_one_letter_code
_entity_poly.pdbx_strand_id
1 'polypeptide(L)'
;MNWRFVELLYFLFIWGRISVQPSHQEPAGTDQHVSKEFDWLISDRGPFHHSRSYLSFVERHRQGFTTRYKIYREFARWKVRNTAIERRDLVRHPVPLMPEFQRSIRLLGRRPTTQQFIDTIIKKYGTHLLISATLGGEEALTMYMDKSRLDRKSGNATQSVEALHQLASSYFVDRDGTMRRLHEIQISTGAIKVTETRTGPLGCNSYDNLDSVSSVLLQSTESKLHLRGLQIIFPQYLQEKFVQSALSYIMCNGEGEYLCQNSQCRCQCAEEFPQCNCPITDIQIMEYTLANMAKSWAEAYKDLENSGRESHSVPLHEWP
;
A
#
# COMPACT_ATOMS: atom_id res chain seq x y z
N MET A 1 -4.07 36.19 48.26
CA MET A 1 -3.07 35.79 47.26
C MET A 1 -3.68 34.67 46.42
N ASN A 2 -4.07 34.98 45.19
CA ASN A 2 -5.12 34.26 44.46
C ASN A 2 -4.61 32.98 43.77
N TRP A 3 -5.22 31.84 44.09
CA TRP A 3 -4.91 30.51 43.52
C TRP A 3 -5.02 30.46 41.98
N ARG A 4 -5.87 31.31 41.39
CA ARG A 4 -6.01 31.45 39.94
C ARG A 4 -4.79 32.05 39.23
N PHE A 5 -3.92 32.75 39.95
CA PHE A 5 -2.69 33.32 39.38
C PHE A 5 -1.60 32.26 39.18
N VAL A 6 -1.62 31.20 40.00
CA VAL A 6 -0.65 30.10 39.91
C VAL A 6 -0.96 29.17 38.73
N GLU A 7 -2.24 28.90 38.45
CA GLU A 7 -2.64 28.13 37.25
C GLU A 7 -2.33 28.89 35.94
N LEU A 8 -2.49 30.21 35.94
CA LEU A 8 -2.24 31.04 34.75
C LEU A 8 -0.74 31.12 34.42
N LEU A 9 0.12 31.15 35.44
CA LEU A 9 1.58 31.07 35.26
C LEU A 9 2.04 29.67 34.80
N TYR A 10 1.39 28.60 35.25
CA TYR A 10 1.68 27.24 34.78
C TYR A 10 1.25 27.03 33.32
N PHE A 11 0.11 27.58 32.90
CA PHE A 11 -0.33 27.53 31.50
C PHE A 11 0.59 28.31 30.56
N LEU A 12 1.12 29.47 31.00
CA LEU A 12 2.07 30.25 30.22
C LEU A 12 3.45 29.54 30.10
N PHE A 13 3.88 28.79 31.11
CA PHE A 13 5.13 28.03 31.06
C PHE A 13 5.06 26.81 30.15
N ILE A 14 3.88 26.20 29.98
CA ILE A 14 3.67 25.07 29.06
C ILE A 14 3.55 25.57 27.61
N TRP A 15 3.00 26.78 27.37
CA TRP A 15 2.91 27.35 26.03
C TRP A 15 4.22 28.01 25.54
N GLY A 16 5.07 28.50 26.45
CA GLY A 16 6.38 29.09 26.13
C GLY A 16 7.42 28.11 25.55
N ARG A 17 7.15 26.81 25.57
CA ARG A 17 8.00 25.77 24.96
C ARG A 17 7.51 25.29 23.58
N ILE A 18 6.41 25.85 23.06
CA ILE A 18 5.85 25.50 21.74
C ILE A 18 5.63 26.77 20.88
N SER A 19 6.58 27.70 20.92
CA SER A 19 6.73 28.69 19.85
C SER A 19 7.81 28.18 18.90
N VAL A 20 7.37 27.44 17.88
CA VAL A 20 8.19 27.17 16.69
C VAL A 20 8.28 28.49 15.95
N GLN A 21 9.48 29.08 15.99
CA GLN A 21 9.83 30.23 15.19
C GLN A 21 9.72 29.84 13.70
N PRO A 22 8.95 30.55 12.86
CA PRO A 22 8.93 30.27 11.44
C PRO A 22 10.27 30.74 10.88
N SER A 23 11.17 29.79 10.62
CA SER A 23 12.36 30.07 9.84
C SER A 23 11.91 30.41 8.43
N HIS A 24 12.10 31.66 8.04
CA HIS A 24 12.05 32.09 6.65
C HIS A 24 12.83 31.10 5.78
N GLN A 25 12.17 30.57 4.75
CA GLN A 25 12.78 29.70 3.76
C GLN A 25 12.66 30.41 2.42
N GLU A 26 13.76 31.04 2.00
CA GLU A 26 13.95 31.46 0.61
C GLU A 26 14.36 30.25 -0.25
N PRO A 27 14.06 30.27 -1.56
CA PRO A 27 13.96 29.08 -2.38
C PRO A 27 15.34 28.68 -2.93
N ALA A 28 15.73 27.42 -2.72
CA ALA A 28 16.91 26.86 -3.37
C ALA A 28 16.64 25.42 -3.82
N GLY A 29 16.80 25.20 -5.13
CA GLY A 29 17.36 23.98 -5.70
C GLY A 29 16.49 22.72 -5.64
N THR A 30 15.85 22.43 -6.76
CA THR A 30 15.26 21.13 -7.10
C THR A 30 16.25 19.97 -6.94
N ASP A 31 16.01 19.11 -5.96
CA ASP A 31 16.36 17.68 -6.05
C ASP A 31 15.18 16.87 -5.50
N GLN A 32 14.37 16.35 -6.41
CA GLN A 32 13.27 15.44 -6.12
C GLN A 32 13.81 14.03 -5.82
N HIS A 33 14.56 13.90 -4.72
CA HIS A 33 14.59 12.63 -4.00
C HIS A 33 13.36 12.59 -3.10
N VAL A 34 12.49 11.59 -3.29
CA VAL A 34 11.35 11.33 -2.41
C VAL A 34 11.84 11.45 -0.96
N SER A 35 11.25 12.37 -0.19
CA SER A 35 11.58 12.55 1.23
C SER A 35 11.58 11.17 1.91
N LYS A 36 12.66 10.86 2.62
CA LYS A 36 12.88 9.68 3.47
C LYS A 36 11.69 9.30 4.38
N GLU A 37 10.74 10.21 4.55
CA GLU A 37 9.50 10.06 5.30
C GLU A 37 8.56 8.96 4.75
N PHE A 38 8.70 8.55 3.49
CA PHE A 38 7.87 7.52 2.86
C PHE A 38 8.54 6.14 2.70
N ASP A 39 9.77 5.96 3.17
CA ASP A 39 10.50 4.68 3.03
C ASP A 39 9.78 3.52 3.73
N TRP A 40 9.03 3.75 4.80
CA TRP A 40 8.26 2.70 5.48
C TRP A 40 7.06 2.19 4.66
N LEU A 41 6.55 3.00 3.73
CA LEU A 41 5.52 2.61 2.76
C LEU A 41 6.10 1.74 1.64
N ILE A 42 7.42 1.83 1.46
CA ILE A 42 8.21 1.15 0.42
C ILE A 42 8.99 -0.05 0.99
N SER A 43 9.16 -0.12 2.32
CA SER A 43 9.79 -1.23 3.04
C SER A 43 9.08 -2.55 2.77
N ASP A 44 9.86 -3.64 2.79
CA ASP A 44 9.39 -5.00 2.55
C ASP A 44 8.37 -5.49 3.59
N ARG A 45 8.10 -4.65 4.62
CA ARG A 45 7.16 -4.89 5.71
C ARG A 45 6.04 -3.87 5.85
N GLY A 46 5.90 -2.93 4.92
CA GLY A 46 4.66 -2.18 4.81
C GLY A 46 3.48 -3.15 4.62
N PRO A 47 2.27 -2.88 5.17
CA PRO A 47 1.09 -3.74 4.97
C PRO A 47 0.70 -3.92 3.49
N PHE A 48 1.31 -3.13 2.61
CA PHE A 48 1.11 -3.14 1.17
C PHE A 48 2.26 -3.79 0.38
N HIS A 49 3.35 -4.23 1.00
CA HIS A 49 4.52 -4.73 0.28
C HIS A 49 4.21 -5.96 -0.60
N HIS A 50 3.40 -6.89 -0.09
CA HIS A 50 2.92 -8.04 -0.87
C HIS A 50 1.69 -7.72 -1.72
N SER A 51 1.17 -6.50 -1.68
CA SER A 51 0.03 -6.14 -2.51
C SER A 51 0.46 -6.11 -3.97
N ARG A 52 -0.34 -6.74 -4.84
CA ARG A 52 -0.07 -6.75 -6.30
C ARG A 52 0.06 -5.34 -6.86
N SER A 53 -0.74 -4.40 -6.36
CA SER A 53 -0.70 -2.99 -6.79
C SER A 53 0.63 -2.33 -6.47
N TYR A 54 1.16 -2.56 -5.26
CA TYR A 54 2.47 -2.04 -4.86
C TYR A 54 3.61 -2.67 -5.67
N LEU A 55 3.65 -4.01 -5.76
CA LEU A 55 4.67 -4.72 -6.55
C LEU A 55 4.66 -4.27 -8.02
N SER A 56 3.48 -4.06 -8.59
CA SER A 56 3.34 -3.53 -9.95
C SER A 56 3.88 -2.10 -10.08
N PHE A 57 3.70 -1.25 -9.06
CA PHE A 57 4.24 0.10 -9.06
C PHE A 57 5.76 0.10 -8.95
N VAL A 58 6.34 -0.69 -8.02
CA VAL A 58 7.79 -0.80 -7.85
C VAL A 58 8.46 -1.29 -9.13
N GLU A 59 7.88 -2.28 -9.80
CA GLU A 59 8.40 -2.78 -11.07
C GLU A 59 8.39 -1.70 -12.16
N ARG A 60 7.32 -0.90 -12.24
CA ARG A 60 7.25 0.25 -13.16
C ARG A 60 8.22 1.36 -12.78
N HIS A 61 8.43 1.59 -11.50
CA HIS A 61 9.40 2.55 -11.00
C HIS A 61 10.83 2.17 -11.39
N ARG A 62 11.19 0.89 -11.26
CA ARG A 62 12.49 0.36 -11.75
C ARG A 62 12.68 0.54 -13.26
N GLN A 63 11.59 0.56 -14.02
CA GLN A 63 11.60 0.82 -15.47
C GLN A 63 11.73 2.33 -15.82
N GLY A 64 11.82 3.22 -14.82
CA GLY A 64 12.00 4.67 -15.00
C GLY A 64 10.72 5.49 -14.87
N PHE A 65 9.56 4.87 -14.64
CA PHE A 65 8.32 5.62 -14.47
C PHE A 65 8.16 6.12 -13.03
N THR A 66 8.22 7.43 -12.82
CA THR A 66 8.20 8.05 -11.49
C THR A 66 6.80 8.50 -11.05
N THR A 67 5.89 8.73 -11.99
CA THR A 67 4.56 9.28 -11.71
C THR A 67 3.46 8.32 -12.11
N ARG A 68 2.50 8.09 -11.22
CA ARG A 68 1.30 7.28 -11.48
C ARG A 68 0.06 8.18 -11.45
N TYR A 69 -0.67 8.20 -12.55
CA TYR A 69 -1.97 8.84 -12.67
C TYR A 69 -3.05 7.76 -12.82
N LYS A 70 -4.07 7.77 -11.97
CA LYS A 70 -5.22 6.85 -12.05
C LYS A 70 -6.50 7.68 -12.05
N ILE A 71 -7.30 7.55 -13.09
CA ILE A 71 -8.71 7.95 -13.08
C ILE A 71 -9.54 6.68 -13.03
N TYR A 72 -10.65 6.73 -12.29
CA TYR A 72 -11.55 5.60 -12.17
C TYR A 72 -12.98 6.11 -12.06
N ARG A 73 -13.90 5.28 -12.53
CA ARG A 73 -15.34 5.43 -12.31
C ARG A 73 -15.87 4.11 -11.78
N GLU A 74 -16.75 4.22 -10.80
CA GLU A 74 -17.58 3.11 -10.36
C GLU A 74 -18.97 3.26 -10.96
N PHE A 75 -19.59 2.15 -11.33
CA PHE A 75 -20.96 2.12 -11.81
C PHE A 75 -21.73 0.98 -11.17
N ALA A 76 -23.05 1.15 -11.13
CA ALA A 76 -24.00 0.16 -10.65
C ALA A 76 -23.64 -0.41 -9.26
N ARG A 77 -23.77 0.44 -8.23
CA ARG A 77 -23.46 0.06 -6.84
C ARG A 77 -24.63 -0.70 -6.21
N TRP A 78 -24.43 -1.97 -5.90
CA TRP A 78 -25.39 -2.81 -5.19
C TRP A 78 -24.85 -3.21 -3.82
N LYS A 79 -25.53 -2.78 -2.76
CA LYS A 79 -25.22 -3.24 -1.40
C LYS A 79 -25.80 -4.62 -1.20
N VAL A 80 -24.94 -5.63 -1.17
CA VAL A 80 -25.32 -7.02 -0.91
C VAL A 80 -25.11 -7.37 0.56
N ARG A 81 -26.01 -8.18 1.10
CA ARG A 81 -25.91 -8.74 2.45
C ARG A 81 -26.06 -10.24 2.40
N ASN A 82 -25.27 -10.92 3.23
CA ASN A 82 -25.34 -12.35 3.42
C ASN A 82 -26.46 -12.67 4.42
N THR A 83 -27.65 -12.97 3.89
CA THR A 83 -28.85 -13.27 4.67
C THR A 83 -28.71 -14.56 5.51
N ALA A 84 -27.82 -15.48 5.13
CA ALA A 84 -27.59 -16.71 5.88
C ALA A 84 -26.88 -16.47 7.21
N ILE A 85 -26.04 -15.44 7.31
CA ILE A 85 -25.20 -15.16 8.49
C ILE A 85 -25.74 -13.98 9.32
N GLU A 86 -26.42 -13.01 8.71
CA GLU A 86 -26.81 -11.76 9.38
C GLU A 86 -27.85 -11.96 10.51
N ARG A 87 -28.77 -12.91 10.38
CA ARG A 87 -29.95 -13.02 11.26
C ARG A 87 -30.06 -14.32 12.06
N ARG A 88 -29.14 -15.27 11.88
CA ARG A 88 -29.28 -16.62 12.44
C ARG A 88 -28.45 -16.79 13.71
N ASP A 89 -29.11 -17.25 14.76
CA ASP A 89 -28.44 -17.99 15.83
C ASP A 89 -27.83 -19.25 15.21
N LEU A 90 -26.54 -19.19 14.92
CA LEU A 90 -25.79 -20.27 14.26
C LEU A 90 -25.79 -21.57 15.06
N VAL A 91 -26.12 -21.51 16.37
CA VAL A 91 -26.25 -22.68 17.23
C VAL A 91 -27.55 -23.44 16.92
N ARG A 92 -28.65 -22.71 16.67
CA ARG A 92 -29.97 -23.30 16.37
C ARG A 92 -30.19 -23.56 14.89
N HIS A 93 -29.59 -22.76 14.03
CA HIS A 93 -29.76 -22.82 12.57
C HIS A 93 -28.39 -22.80 11.88
N PRO A 94 -27.74 -23.96 11.71
CA PRO A 94 -26.43 -24.02 11.09
C PRO A 94 -26.47 -23.49 9.66
N VAL A 95 -25.41 -22.79 9.26
CA VAL A 95 -25.26 -22.26 7.90
C VAL A 95 -25.09 -23.43 6.92
N PRO A 96 -25.76 -23.45 5.77
CA PRO A 96 -25.50 -24.43 4.73
C PRO A 96 -24.10 -24.19 4.15
N LEU A 97 -23.13 -24.98 4.61
CA LEU A 97 -21.75 -24.91 4.17
C LEU A 97 -21.55 -25.72 2.88
N MET A 98 -20.64 -25.26 2.03
CA MET A 98 -20.23 -26.03 0.85
C MET A 98 -19.70 -27.41 1.27
N PRO A 99 -20.04 -28.50 0.54
CA PRO A 99 -19.60 -29.86 0.90
C PRO A 99 -18.08 -29.98 1.02
N GLU A 100 -17.34 -29.25 0.18
CA GLU A 100 -15.88 -29.22 0.22
C GLU A 100 -15.35 -28.58 1.52
N PHE A 101 -15.93 -27.46 1.94
CA PHE A 101 -15.55 -26.80 3.20
C PHE A 101 -15.88 -27.69 4.41
N GLN A 102 -17.03 -28.36 4.39
CA GLN A 102 -17.37 -29.36 5.42
C GLN A 102 -16.36 -30.50 5.48
N ARG A 103 -15.89 -30.99 4.32
CA ARG A 103 -14.85 -32.01 4.25
C ARG A 103 -13.53 -31.49 4.84
N SER A 104 -13.12 -30.27 4.50
CA SER A 104 -11.94 -29.62 5.08
C SER A 104 -12.02 -29.53 6.60
N ILE A 105 -13.19 -29.16 7.17
CA ILE A 105 -13.39 -29.15 8.63
C ILE A 105 -13.23 -30.56 9.21
N ARG A 106 -13.81 -31.58 8.58
CA ARG A 106 -13.73 -32.98 9.07
C ARG A 106 -12.29 -33.51 9.06
N LEU A 107 -11.48 -33.11 8.06
CA LEU A 107 -10.08 -33.53 7.95
C LEU A 107 -9.18 -32.99 9.07
N LEU A 108 -9.55 -31.88 9.72
CA LEU A 108 -8.82 -31.34 10.87
C LEU A 108 -8.88 -32.26 12.11
N GLY A 109 -9.90 -33.11 12.21
CA GLY A 109 -10.13 -33.94 13.39
C GLY A 109 -10.42 -33.11 14.66
N ARG A 110 -10.15 -33.70 15.83
CA ARG A 110 -10.48 -33.08 17.13
C ARG A 110 -9.42 -32.13 17.67
N ARG A 111 -8.15 -32.34 17.31
CA ARG A 111 -6.98 -31.59 17.83
C ARG A 111 -6.03 -31.27 16.69
N PRO A 112 -6.42 -30.39 15.77
CA PRO A 112 -5.54 -29.98 14.67
C PRO A 112 -4.34 -29.17 15.18
N THR A 113 -3.21 -29.34 14.50
CA THR A 113 -2.05 -28.48 14.68
C THR A 113 -2.29 -27.11 14.04
N THR A 114 -1.49 -26.11 14.43
CA THR A 114 -1.52 -24.77 13.83
C THR A 114 -1.34 -24.84 12.31
N GLN A 115 -0.36 -25.64 11.85
CA GLN A 115 -0.07 -25.79 10.43
C GLN A 115 -1.21 -26.45 9.65
N GLN A 116 -1.86 -27.46 10.23
CA GLN A 116 -3.03 -28.10 9.59
C GLN A 116 -4.16 -27.11 9.35
N PHE A 117 -4.43 -26.20 10.30
CA PHE A 117 -5.41 -25.13 10.11
C PHE A 117 -4.99 -24.15 9.02
N ILE A 118 -3.71 -23.75 9.02
CA ILE A 118 -3.17 -22.81 8.04
C ILE A 118 -3.33 -23.35 6.63
N ASP A 119 -2.90 -24.59 6.40
CA ASP A 119 -2.86 -25.19 5.07
C ASP A 119 -4.24 -25.64 4.58
N THR A 120 -5.09 -26.16 5.47
CA THR A 120 -6.39 -26.73 5.09
C THR A 120 -7.49 -25.68 5.01
N ILE A 121 -7.45 -24.68 5.89
CA ILE A 121 -8.53 -23.68 6.04
C ILE A 121 -8.04 -22.29 5.64
N ILE A 122 -7.04 -21.74 6.33
CA ILE A 122 -6.76 -20.29 6.29
C ILE A 122 -6.25 -19.87 4.91
N LYS A 123 -5.30 -20.60 4.32
CA LYS A 123 -4.78 -20.30 2.98
C LYS A 123 -5.86 -20.41 1.89
N LYS A 124 -6.84 -21.30 2.06
CA LYS A 124 -7.86 -21.60 1.05
C LYS A 124 -9.10 -20.72 1.16
N TYR A 125 -9.59 -20.50 2.38
CA TYR A 125 -10.88 -19.82 2.64
C TYR A 125 -10.72 -18.50 3.39
N GLY A 126 -9.51 -18.17 3.85
CA GLY A 126 -9.23 -16.96 4.61
C GLY A 126 -9.60 -17.07 6.09
N THR A 127 -9.55 -15.93 6.77
CA THR A 127 -9.83 -15.80 8.21
C THR A 127 -11.22 -15.26 8.54
N HIS A 128 -11.91 -14.70 7.54
CA HIS A 128 -13.16 -13.99 7.70
C HIS A 128 -14.21 -14.40 6.68
N LEU A 129 -15.47 -14.22 7.08
CA LEU A 129 -16.66 -14.34 6.26
C LEU A 129 -17.15 -12.95 5.87
N LEU A 130 -17.64 -12.82 4.65
CA LEU A 130 -18.29 -11.60 4.19
C LEU A 130 -19.76 -11.55 4.66
N ILE A 131 -20.09 -10.54 5.46
CA ILE A 131 -21.45 -10.26 5.93
C ILE A 131 -22.15 -9.30 4.99
N SER A 132 -21.49 -8.23 4.58
CA SER A 132 -22.01 -7.32 3.55
C SER A 132 -20.88 -6.64 2.81
N ALA A 133 -21.13 -6.34 1.54
CA ALA A 133 -20.25 -5.57 0.69
C ALA A 133 -21.06 -4.71 -0.27
N THR A 134 -20.36 -3.83 -0.98
CA THR A 134 -20.91 -3.20 -2.18
C THR A 134 -20.29 -3.90 -3.39
N LEU A 135 -21.13 -4.47 -4.24
CA LEU A 135 -20.75 -5.00 -5.54
C LEU A 135 -21.07 -3.97 -6.61
N GLY A 136 -20.35 -4.03 -7.72
CA GLY A 136 -20.65 -3.22 -8.88
C GLY A 136 -19.66 -3.49 -9.98
N GLY A 137 -19.39 -2.45 -10.76
CA GLY A 137 -18.24 -2.45 -11.65
C GLY A 137 -17.36 -1.22 -11.49
N GLU A 138 -16.09 -1.44 -11.77
CA GLU A 138 -15.05 -0.44 -11.79
C GLU A 138 -14.45 -0.40 -13.19
N GLU A 139 -14.32 0.81 -13.70
CA GLU A 139 -13.52 1.10 -14.88
C GLU A 139 -12.46 2.14 -14.53
N ALA A 140 -11.21 1.82 -14.84
CA ALA A 140 -10.09 2.67 -14.52
C ALA A 140 -9.08 2.74 -15.67
N LEU A 141 -8.54 3.94 -15.87
CA LEU A 141 -7.38 4.17 -16.70
C LEU A 141 -6.21 4.49 -15.75
N THR A 142 -5.18 3.66 -15.79
CA THR A 142 -3.92 3.89 -15.06
C THR A 142 -2.80 4.21 -16.05
N MET A 143 -2.08 5.29 -15.81
CA MET A 143 -0.95 5.73 -16.59
C MET A 143 0.27 5.90 -15.69
N TYR A 144 1.38 5.32 -16.11
CA TYR A 144 2.70 5.53 -15.51
C TYR A 144 3.53 6.43 -16.43
N MET A 145 4.22 7.41 -15.89
CA MET A 145 4.90 8.45 -16.66
C MET A 145 6.35 8.62 -16.19
N ASP A 146 7.26 8.75 -17.15
CA ASP A 146 8.65 9.16 -16.96
C ASP A 146 8.76 10.62 -17.39
N LYS A 147 8.76 11.54 -16.42
CA LYS A 147 8.81 12.99 -16.67
C LYS A 147 10.02 13.37 -17.53
N SER A 148 11.19 12.77 -17.27
CA SER A 148 12.43 13.12 -17.97
C SER A 148 12.37 12.87 -19.49
N ARG A 149 11.63 11.84 -19.92
CA ARG A 149 11.43 11.50 -21.33
C ARG A 149 10.37 12.36 -22.01
N LEU A 150 9.35 12.81 -21.26
CA LEU A 150 8.37 13.78 -21.72
C LEU A 150 9.02 15.16 -21.97
N ASP A 151 9.99 15.53 -21.13
CA ASP A 151 10.66 16.82 -21.17
C ASP A 151 11.58 16.98 -22.39
N ARG A 152 12.33 15.93 -22.76
CA ARG A 152 13.26 15.95 -23.92
C ARG A 152 12.61 16.22 -25.27
N LYS A 153 11.31 15.94 -25.41
CA LYS A 153 10.61 16.03 -26.70
C LYS A 153 9.71 17.26 -26.83
N SER A 154 9.31 17.88 -25.71
CA SER A 154 8.26 18.91 -25.70
C SER A 154 8.73 20.34 -25.41
N GLY A 155 9.96 20.56 -24.91
CA GLY A 155 10.48 21.90 -24.61
C GLY A 155 9.79 22.63 -23.45
N ASN A 156 8.54 22.27 -23.14
CA ASN A 156 7.71 22.71 -22.00
C ASN A 156 7.07 21.49 -21.31
N ALA A 157 7.77 20.95 -20.32
CA ALA A 157 7.37 19.81 -19.49
C ALA A 157 5.95 19.91 -18.91
N THR A 158 5.58 21.07 -18.37
CA THR A 158 4.31 21.30 -17.67
C THR A 158 3.12 21.23 -18.61
N GLN A 159 3.24 21.81 -19.82
CA GLN A 159 2.18 21.79 -20.83
C GLN A 159 1.96 20.38 -21.39
N SER A 160 3.01 19.57 -21.52
CA SER A 160 2.87 18.20 -22.03
C SER A 160 2.19 17.26 -21.02
N VAL A 161 2.49 17.41 -19.73
CA VAL A 161 1.82 16.65 -18.65
C VAL A 161 0.35 17.07 -18.52
N GLU A 162 0.05 18.36 -18.58
CA GLU A 162 -1.31 18.86 -18.49
C GLU A 162 -2.17 18.42 -19.68
N ALA A 163 -1.64 18.51 -20.91
CA ALA A 163 -2.31 18.00 -22.10
C ALA A 163 -2.60 16.50 -22.00
N LEU A 164 -1.68 15.73 -21.40
CA LEU A 164 -1.89 14.30 -21.20
C LEU A 164 -2.96 14.01 -20.13
N HIS A 165 -3.02 14.80 -19.05
CA HIS A 165 -4.10 14.69 -18.06
C HIS A 165 -5.46 15.08 -18.67
N GLN A 166 -5.51 16.10 -19.53
CA GLN A 166 -6.73 16.47 -20.25
C GLN A 166 -7.19 15.35 -21.19
N LEU A 167 -6.27 14.77 -21.96
CA LEU A 167 -6.55 13.60 -22.80
C LEU A 167 -7.01 12.40 -21.97
N ALA A 168 -6.36 12.12 -20.85
CA ALA A 168 -6.80 11.04 -19.96
C ALA A 168 -8.20 11.32 -19.40
N SER A 169 -8.51 12.57 -19.05
CA SER A 169 -9.83 12.96 -18.53
C SER A 169 -10.96 12.75 -19.56
N SER A 170 -10.68 12.81 -20.87
CA SER A 170 -11.68 12.52 -21.91
C SER A 170 -11.99 11.03 -22.07
N TYR A 171 -11.24 10.14 -21.42
CA TYR A 171 -11.39 8.69 -21.51
C TYR A 171 -12.83 8.20 -21.26
N PHE A 172 -13.54 8.79 -20.28
CA PHE A 172 -14.91 8.37 -19.96
C PHE A 172 -15.96 8.86 -20.95
N VAL A 173 -15.61 9.83 -21.81
CA VAL A 173 -16.46 10.43 -22.85
C VAL A 173 -16.20 9.77 -24.20
N ASP A 174 -14.94 9.70 -24.62
CA ASP A 174 -14.48 9.06 -25.85
C ASP A 174 -13.36 8.07 -25.54
N ARG A 175 -13.75 6.85 -25.15
CA ARG A 175 -12.80 5.79 -24.75
C ARG A 175 -11.87 5.43 -25.91
N ASP A 176 -12.44 5.10 -27.06
CA ASP A 176 -11.68 4.53 -28.17
C ASP A 176 -10.73 5.55 -28.79
N GLY A 177 -11.18 6.80 -28.95
CA GLY A 177 -10.32 7.89 -29.42
C GLY A 177 -9.22 8.22 -28.42
N THR A 178 -9.55 8.28 -27.12
CA THR A 178 -8.57 8.54 -26.07
C THR A 178 -7.51 7.44 -25.98
N MET A 179 -7.91 6.17 -25.94
CA MET A 179 -6.99 5.03 -25.86
C MET A 179 -6.09 4.93 -27.10
N ARG A 180 -6.62 5.18 -28.30
CA ARG A 180 -5.82 5.23 -29.52
C ARG A 180 -4.70 6.27 -29.42
N ARG A 181 -5.04 7.51 -29.05
CA ARG A 181 -4.06 8.61 -28.89
C ARG A 181 -3.04 8.32 -27.79
N LEU A 182 -3.48 7.77 -26.66
CA LEU A 182 -2.58 7.38 -25.57
C LEU A 182 -1.59 6.28 -26.00
N HIS A 183 -2.04 5.30 -26.79
CA HIS A 183 -1.15 4.27 -27.33
C HIS A 183 -0.17 4.82 -28.37
N GLU A 184 -0.59 5.76 -29.23
CA GLU A 184 0.31 6.46 -30.14
C GLU A 184 1.41 7.22 -29.38
N ILE A 185 1.06 7.91 -28.30
CA ILE A 185 2.03 8.61 -27.43
C ILE A 185 2.97 7.60 -26.76
N GLN A 186 2.43 6.51 -26.21
CA GLN A 186 3.22 5.43 -25.61
C GLN A 186 4.25 4.86 -26.59
N ILE A 187 3.86 4.57 -27.84
CA ILE A 187 4.75 4.02 -28.87
C ILE A 187 5.78 5.05 -29.32
N SER A 188 5.36 6.30 -29.55
CA SER A 188 6.21 7.34 -30.13
C SER A 188 7.20 7.98 -29.16
N THR A 189 6.92 7.93 -27.85
CA THR A 189 7.76 8.55 -26.81
C THR A 189 8.40 7.53 -25.88
N GLY A 190 7.74 6.39 -25.65
CA GLY A 190 8.11 5.46 -24.58
C GLY A 190 8.06 6.10 -23.17
N ALA A 191 7.54 7.32 -23.05
CA ALA A 191 7.54 8.09 -21.80
C ALA A 191 6.35 7.74 -20.91
N ILE A 192 5.36 7.02 -21.46
CA ILE A 192 4.16 6.63 -20.72
C ILE A 192 3.86 5.15 -20.90
N LYS A 193 3.28 4.53 -19.87
CA LYS A 193 2.73 3.17 -19.92
C LYS A 193 1.28 3.20 -19.45
N VAL A 194 0.38 2.78 -20.33
CA VAL A 194 -1.06 2.86 -20.11
C VAL A 194 -1.65 1.49 -19.85
N THR A 195 -2.59 1.41 -18.91
CA THR A 195 -3.31 0.18 -18.54
C THR A 195 -4.77 0.53 -18.29
N GLU A 196 -5.65 -0.04 -19.10
CA GLU A 196 -7.09 0.00 -18.90
C GLU A 196 -7.50 -1.19 -18.02
N THR A 197 -8.39 -0.96 -17.07
CA THR A 197 -9.00 -2.01 -16.24
C THR A 197 -10.50 -1.84 -16.29
N ARG A 198 -11.23 -2.87 -16.71
CA ARG A 198 -12.69 -2.89 -16.73
C ARG A 198 -13.17 -4.17 -16.07
N THR A 199 -13.98 -4.02 -15.03
CA THR A 199 -14.50 -5.14 -14.26
C THR A 199 -15.91 -4.86 -13.78
N GLY A 200 -16.71 -5.90 -13.58
CA GLY A 200 -18.13 -5.80 -13.26
C GLY A 200 -19.08 -5.53 -14.45
N PRO A 201 -20.40 -5.67 -14.22
CA PRO A 201 -21.41 -5.54 -15.26
C PRO A 201 -21.52 -4.08 -15.71
N LEU A 202 -20.97 -3.78 -16.89
CA LEU A 202 -20.87 -2.47 -17.53
C LEU A 202 -22.25 -1.93 -18.01
N GLY A 203 -23.25 -1.88 -17.14
CA GLY A 203 -24.57 -1.32 -17.47
C GLY A 203 -25.33 -2.06 -18.58
N CYS A 204 -26.62 -1.77 -18.70
CA CYS A 204 -27.54 -2.47 -19.59
C CYS A 204 -27.51 -2.01 -21.07
N ASN A 205 -26.52 -1.22 -21.49
CA ASN A 205 -26.55 -0.55 -22.81
C ASN A 205 -25.85 -1.34 -23.93
N SER A 206 -25.33 -2.53 -23.65
CA SER A 206 -24.85 -3.47 -24.67
C SER A 206 -25.15 -4.88 -24.19
N TYR A 207 -26.35 -5.36 -24.55
CA TYR A 207 -26.86 -6.70 -24.21
C TYR A 207 -26.07 -7.86 -24.86
N ASP A 208 -25.07 -7.55 -25.69
CA ASP A 208 -24.39 -8.58 -26.49
C ASP A 208 -23.20 -9.25 -25.77
N ASN A 209 -22.76 -8.76 -24.59
CA ASN A 209 -21.63 -9.35 -23.86
C ASN A 209 -21.67 -9.22 -22.32
N LEU A 210 -22.83 -8.90 -21.74
CA LEU A 210 -23.01 -8.77 -20.28
C LEU A 210 -22.77 -10.08 -19.51
N ASP A 211 -22.90 -11.24 -20.16
CA ASP A 211 -22.66 -12.56 -19.56
C ASP A 211 -21.18 -12.83 -19.22
N SER A 212 -20.24 -11.97 -19.66
CA SER A 212 -18.80 -12.23 -19.52
C SER A 212 -18.11 -11.49 -18.37
N VAL A 213 -18.75 -10.48 -17.76
CA VAL A 213 -18.07 -9.64 -16.75
C VAL A 213 -18.78 -9.72 -15.40
N SER A 214 -18.31 -10.66 -14.56
CA SER A 214 -18.75 -10.83 -13.18
C SER A 214 -18.59 -9.54 -12.35
N SER A 215 -19.61 -9.21 -11.55
CA SER A 215 -19.54 -8.11 -10.57
C SER A 215 -18.33 -8.23 -9.66
N VAL A 216 -17.69 -7.10 -9.38
CA VAL A 216 -16.54 -7.05 -8.47
C VAL A 216 -16.91 -6.39 -7.14
N LEU A 217 -16.15 -6.77 -6.11
CA LEU A 217 -16.18 -6.07 -4.82
C LEU A 217 -15.60 -4.67 -5.02
N LEU A 218 -16.43 -3.66 -4.84
CA LEU A 218 -15.97 -2.27 -4.83
C LEU A 218 -15.23 -2.00 -3.51
N GLN A 219 -14.04 -1.43 -3.62
CA GLN A 219 -13.14 -1.13 -2.51
C GLN A 219 -12.93 0.40 -2.35
N SER A 220 -13.96 1.21 -2.59
CA SER A 220 -13.91 2.64 -2.28
C SER A 220 -14.05 2.91 -0.78
N THR A 221 -13.63 4.10 -0.38
CA THR A 221 -13.74 4.62 1.00
C THR A 221 -15.19 4.64 1.51
N GLU A 222 -16.15 4.70 0.59
CA GLU A 222 -17.60 4.66 0.87
C GLU A 222 -18.13 3.22 0.99
N SER A 223 -17.51 2.25 0.31
CA SER A 223 -17.94 0.85 0.29
C SER A 223 -17.22 0.02 1.36
N LYS A 224 -17.60 0.20 2.62
CA LYS A 224 -17.03 -0.58 3.74
C LYS A 224 -17.42 -2.06 3.63
N LEU A 225 -16.43 -2.94 3.59
CA LEU A 225 -16.62 -4.38 3.78
C LEU A 225 -17.04 -4.63 5.23
N HIS A 226 -18.05 -5.48 5.44
CA HIS A 226 -18.41 -5.94 6.77
C HIS A 226 -18.04 -7.41 6.86
N LEU A 227 -17.05 -7.68 7.69
CA LEU A 227 -16.47 -9.00 7.87
C LEU A 227 -16.81 -9.52 9.26
N ARG A 228 -16.92 -10.84 9.37
CA ARG A 228 -17.01 -11.53 10.66
C ARG A 228 -16.02 -12.66 10.68
N GLY A 229 -15.37 -12.90 11.81
CA GLY A 229 -14.38 -13.96 11.91
C GLY A 229 -14.97 -15.34 11.58
N LEU A 230 -14.26 -16.14 10.80
CA LEU A 230 -14.69 -17.45 10.33
C LEU A 230 -14.85 -18.46 11.49
N GLN A 231 -14.24 -18.19 12.66
CA GLN A 231 -14.34 -19.02 13.86
C GLN A 231 -15.78 -19.37 14.23
N ILE A 232 -16.75 -18.49 13.96
CA ILE A 232 -18.15 -18.68 14.35
C ILE A 232 -18.82 -19.89 13.69
N ILE A 233 -18.28 -20.36 12.56
CA ILE A 233 -18.81 -21.53 11.82
C ILE A 233 -18.23 -22.84 12.37
N PHE A 234 -17.09 -22.78 13.06
CA PHE A 234 -16.45 -23.98 13.58
C PHE A 234 -17.14 -24.47 14.87
N PRO A 235 -17.09 -25.79 15.12
CA PRO A 235 -17.42 -26.34 16.44
C PRO A 235 -16.64 -25.63 17.55
N GLN A 236 -17.26 -25.45 18.71
CA GLN A 236 -16.70 -24.65 19.82
C GLN A 236 -15.26 -25.05 20.18
N TYR A 237 -14.95 -26.35 20.21
CA TYR A 237 -13.62 -26.86 20.53
C TYR A 237 -12.52 -26.51 19.51
N LEU A 238 -12.89 -26.06 18.30
CA LEU A 238 -11.97 -25.63 17.25
C LEU A 238 -11.81 -24.10 17.17
N GLN A 239 -12.70 -23.33 17.78
CA GLN A 239 -12.75 -21.88 17.57
C GLN A 239 -11.50 -21.18 18.09
N GLU A 240 -11.08 -21.49 19.32
CA GLU A 240 -9.89 -20.90 19.93
C GLU A 240 -8.63 -21.27 19.14
N LYS A 241 -8.48 -22.55 18.77
CA LYS A 241 -7.33 -23.01 17.99
C LYS A 241 -7.29 -22.37 16.60
N PHE A 242 -8.44 -22.16 15.97
CA PHE A 242 -8.52 -21.43 14.70
C PHE A 242 -8.06 -19.98 14.86
N VAL A 243 -8.52 -19.27 15.91
CA VAL A 243 -8.09 -17.88 16.16
C VAL A 243 -6.59 -17.81 16.39
N GLN A 244 -6.04 -18.71 17.21
CA GLN A 244 -4.59 -18.79 17.42
C GLN A 244 -3.85 -19.01 16.09
N SER A 245 -4.34 -19.92 15.25
CA SER A 245 -3.72 -20.26 13.98
C SER A 245 -3.82 -19.13 12.95
N ALA A 246 -4.92 -18.38 12.96
CA ALA A 246 -5.11 -17.19 12.15
C ALA A 246 -4.13 -16.08 12.55
N LEU A 247 -3.89 -15.89 13.86
CA LEU A 247 -2.91 -14.94 14.36
C LEU A 247 -1.48 -15.38 14.02
N SER A 248 -1.14 -16.66 14.16
CA SER A 248 0.13 -17.22 13.70
C SER A 248 0.37 -16.96 12.21
N TYR A 249 -0.66 -17.12 11.38
CA TYR A 249 -0.56 -16.85 9.94
C TYR A 249 -0.30 -15.38 9.63
N ILE A 250 -1.02 -14.46 10.30
CA ILE A 250 -0.94 -13.02 10.02
C ILE A 250 0.30 -12.38 10.63
N MET A 251 0.61 -12.71 11.89
CA MET A 251 1.65 -12.04 12.67
C MET A 251 3.03 -12.71 12.55
N CYS A 252 3.06 -14.02 12.26
CA CYS A 252 4.29 -14.82 12.19
C CYS A 252 4.49 -15.45 10.80
N ASN A 253 3.84 -14.90 9.76
CA ASN A 253 3.85 -15.39 8.37
C ASN A 253 3.47 -16.87 8.19
N GLY A 254 2.86 -17.50 9.20
CA GLY A 254 2.59 -18.93 9.21
C GLY A 254 3.82 -19.82 9.38
N GLU A 255 4.97 -19.24 9.74
CA GLU A 255 6.26 -19.92 9.97
C GLU A 255 6.58 -20.04 11.48
N GLY A 256 5.64 -19.63 12.34
CA GLY A 256 5.77 -19.71 13.79
C GLY A 256 4.42 -19.68 14.49
N GLU A 257 4.42 -19.96 15.79
CA GLU A 257 3.23 -19.88 16.63
C GLU A 257 3.13 -18.51 17.32
N TYR A 258 1.98 -17.87 17.18
CA TYR A 258 1.67 -16.66 17.93
C TYR A 258 1.23 -17.02 19.35
N LEU A 259 2.01 -16.57 20.34
CA LEU A 259 1.79 -16.84 21.76
C LEU A 259 1.74 -15.54 22.54
N CYS A 260 0.69 -15.37 23.33
CA CYS A 260 0.54 -14.27 24.26
C CYS A 260 0.63 -14.78 25.70
N GLN A 261 1.58 -14.26 26.47
CA GLN A 261 1.73 -14.52 27.90
C GLN A 261 1.91 -13.18 28.63
N ASN A 262 1.14 -12.95 29.70
CA ASN A 262 1.23 -11.72 30.51
C ASN A 262 1.17 -10.42 29.68
N SER A 263 0.25 -10.34 28.72
CA SER A 263 0.11 -9.20 27.79
C SER A 263 1.31 -8.96 26.86
N GLN A 264 2.28 -9.87 26.84
CA GLN A 264 3.37 -9.88 25.86
C GLN A 264 3.10 -10.96 24.83
N CYS A 265 2.95 -10.54 23.57
CA CYS A 265 2.74 -11.45 22.46
C CYS A 265 4.01 -11.55 21.63
N ARG A 266 4.40 -12.77 21.28
CA ARG A 266 5.58 -13.06 20.47
C ARG A 266 5.29 -14.18 19.49
N CYS A 267 6.05 -14.18 18.40
CA CYS A 267 6.12 -15.33 17.50
C CYS A 267 7.17 -16.29 18.03
N GLN A 268 6.76 -17.50 18.40
CA GLN A 268 7.65 -18.62 18.60
C GLN A 268 7.89 -19.26 17.23
N CYS A 269 9.00 -18.90 16.60
CA CYS A 269 9.36 -19.40 15.29
C CYS A 269 9.66 -20.90 15.30
N ALA A 270 9.36 -21.56 14.19
CA ALA A 270 9.77 -22.95 13.97
C ALA A 270 11.31 -23.05 13.83
N GLU A 271 11.87 -24.24 14.08
CA GLU A 271 13.32 -24.46 14.00
C GLU A 271 13.85 -24.26 12.58
N GLU A 272 13.03 -24.55 11.56
CA GLU A 272 13.35 -24.34 10.16
C GLU A 272 13.36 -22.86 9.77
N PHE A 273 12.66 -22.01 10.54
CA PHE A 273 12.47 -20.59 10.27
C PHE A 273 12.80 -19.75 11.50
N PRO A 274 14.03 -19.79 12.04
CA PRO A 274 14.37 -19.14 13.32
C PRO A 274 14.17 -17.61 13.34
N GLN A 275 13.97 -17.02 12.15
CA GLN A 275 13.81 -15.59 11.90
C GLN A 275 12.41 -15.28 11.32
N CYS A 276 11.40 -16.11 11.58
CA CYS A 276 10.05 -16.03 10.99
C CYS A 276 9.34 -14.66 11.12
N ASN A 277 9.71 -13.87 12.13
CA ASN A 277 9.22 -12.50 12.35
C ASN A 277 10.38 -11.49 12.44
N CYS A 278 11.59 -11.92 12.09
CA CYS A 278 12.78 -11.09 12.11
C CYS A 278 13.08 -10.59 10.70
N PRO A 279 13.17 -9.29 10.52
CA PRO A 279 13.16 -8.70 9.21
C PRO A 279 14.55 -8.41 8.67
N ILE A 280 15.33 -9.46 8.54
CA ILE A 280 16.76 -9.34 8.27
C ILE A 280 17.02 -8.60 6.96
N THR A 281 16.21 -8.82 5.93
CA THR A 281 16.31 -8.12 4.65
C THR A 281 16.12 -6.61 4.79
N ASP A 282 15.12 -6.16 5.54
CA ASP A 282 14.91 -4.72 5.78
C ASP A 282 16.03 -4.11 6.62
N ILE A 283 16.55 -4.85 7.61
CA ILE A 283 17.69 -4.39 8.42
C ILE A 283 18.91 -4.21 7.50
N GLN A 284 19.18 -5.18 6.62
CA GLN A 284 20.29 -5.11 5.67
C GLN A 284 20.12 -3.99 4.64
N ILE A 285 18.91 -3.77 4.13
CA ILE A 285 18.62 -2.65 3.21
C ILE A 285 18.82 -1.32 3.93
N MET A 286 18.39 -1.21 5.19
CA MET A 286 18.58 -0.02 6.02
C MET A 286 20.07 0.23 6.32
N GLU A 287 20.82 -0.82 6.65
CA GLU A 287 22.28 -0.73 6.84
C GLU A 287 22.98 -0.29 5.55
N TYR A 288 22.60 -0.85 4.40
CA TYR A 288 23.16 -0.48 3.11
C TYR A 288 22.84 0.97 2.73
N THR A 289 21.61 1.43 2.95
CA THR A 289 21.23 2.83 2.70
C THR A 289 21.95 3.78 3.64
N LEU A 290 22.09 3.45 4.92
CA LEU A 290 22.87 4.24 5.88
C LEU A 290 24.36 4.29 5.48
N ALA A 291 24.93 3.19 5.04
CA ALA A 291 26.31 3.14 4.56
C ALA A 291 26.53 4.00 3.30
N ASN A 292 25.60 3.94 2.34
CA ASN A 292 25.65 4.77 1.14
C ASN A 292 25.49 6.26 1.46
N MET A 293 24.60 6.60 2.40
CA MET A 293 24.50 7.97 2.89
C MET A 293 25.82 8.39 3.51
N ALA A 294 26.37 7.64 4.46
CA ALA A 294 27.64 7.97 5.10
C ALA A 294 28.77 8.23 4.08
N LYS A 295 28.82 7.43 3.01
CA LYS A 295 29.76 7.64 1.89
C LYS A 295 29.49 8.96 1.16
N SER A 296 28.24 9.25 0.80
CA SER A 296 27.85 10.52 0.16
C SER A 296 28.16 11.74 1.04
N TRP A 297 27.91 11.65 2.36
CA TRP A 297 28.30 12.70 3.31
C TRP A 297 29.82 12.88 3.34
N ALA A 298 30.59 11.79 3.39
CA ALA A 298 32.05 11.85 3.40
C ALA A 298 32.62 12.47 2.11
N GLU A 299 32.04 12.16 0.95
CA GLU A 299 32.41 12.78 -0.33
C GLU A 299 32.09 14.29 -0.34
N ALA A 300 30.90 14.69 0.12
CA ALA A 300 30.53 16.09 0.22
C ALA A 300 31.41 16.90 1.20
N TYR A 301 31.80 16.30 2.33
CA TYR A 301 32.72 16.93 3.28
C TYR A 301 34.16 17.04 2.74
N LYS A 302 34.59 16.09 1.89
CA LYS A 302 35.90 16.14 1.24
C LYS A 302 36.03 17.33 0.28
N ASP A 303 34.96 17.68 -0.43
CA ASP A 303 34.92 18.86 -1.29
C ASP A 303 34.99 20.17 -0.48
N LEU A 304 34.35 20.20 0.70
CA LEU A 304 34.49 21.31 1.66
C LEU A 304 35.93 21.45 2.18
N GLU A 305 36.58 20.36 2.58
CA GLU A 305 37.97 20.39 3.06
C GLU A 305 38.97 20.80 1.96
N ASN A 306 38.72 20.42 0.70
CA ASN A 306 39.56 20.81 -0.43
C ASN A 306 39.40 22.29 -0.79
N SER A 307 38.21 22.87 -0.61
CA SER A 307 37.96 24.30 -0.85
C SER A 307 38.70 25.23 0.13
N GLY A 308 39.08 24.74 1.32
CA GLY A 308 39.87 25.48 2.29
C GLY A 308 41.37 25.53 1.99
N ARG A 309 41.85 24.83 0.95
CA ARG A 309 43.29 24.71 0.63
C ARG A 309 43.73 25.59 -0.56
N GLU A 310 42.80 26.24 -1.27
CA GLU A 310 43.11 27.13 -2.40
C GLU A 310 43.24 28.62 -2.04
N SER A 311 42.94 29.03 -0.80
CA SER A 311 43.13 30.41 -0.36
C SER A 311 44.47 30.59 0.35
N HIS A 312 45.60 30.64 -0.36
CA HIS A 312 46.80 31.43 0.00
C HIS A 312 47.90 31.31 -1.08
N SER A 313 47.70 31.97 -2.22
CA SER A 313 48.82 32.47 -3.05
C SER A 313 48.33 33.58 -3.98
N VAL A 314 48.10 34.77 -3.42
CA VAL A 314 47.91 36.00 -4.22
C VAL A 314 49.29 36.44 -4.73
N PRO A 315 49.53 36.58 -6.04
CA PRO A 315 50.75 37.20 -6.54
C PRO A 315 50.61 38.72 -6.47
N LEU A 316 51.60 39.39 -5.86
CA LEU A 316 51.78 40.84 -5.95
C LEU A 316 52.18 41.22 -7.38
N HIS A 317 51.37 42.07 -8.01
CA HIS A 317 51.72 42.77 -9.24
C HIS A 317 52.84 43.79 -9.00
N GLU A 318 53.88 43.77 -9.82
CA GLU A 318 54.69 44.95 -10.13
C GLU A 318 54.43 45.34 -11.60
N TRP A 319 54.09 46.62 -11.78
CA TRP A 319 54.18 47.37 -13.04
C TRP A 319 55.65 47.81 -13.21
N PRO A 320 56.21 48.03 -14.43
CA PRO A 320 55.57 48.48 -15.66
C PRO A 320 55.65 47.54 -16.87
#